data_AF-A0A2T3J5J6-F1
#
_entry.id   AF-A0A2T3J5J6-F1
#
_cell.length_a   1.000
_cell.length_b   1.000
_cell.length_c   1.000
_cell.angle_alpha   90.00
_cell.angle_beta   90.00
_cell.angle_gamma   90.00
#
_symmetry.space_group_name_H-M   'P 1'
#
loop_
_entity.id
_entity.type
_entity.pdbx_description
1 polymer ?
#
loop_
_entity_poly.entity_id
_entity_poly.type
_entity_poly.pdbx_seq_one_letter_code
_entity_poly.pdbx_strand_id
1 'polypeptide(L)' 'ADLFAGAKTVIKENTDGSSGLYQAMTVAGLGAAAVGGYMTKNWVGAIGGFSAGMIFTNFAMSMIGL' A
#
# COMPACT_ATOMS: atom_id res chain seq x y z
N ALA A 1 12.55 10.08 -27.60
CA ALA A 1 12.92 9.08 -26.57
C ALA A 1 12.54 9.67 -25.22
N ASP A 2 11.71 8.98 -24.45
CA ASP A 2 11.31 9.43 -23.11
C ASP A 2 12.48 9.23 -22.15
N LEU A 3 13.07 10.32 -21.68
CA LEU A 3 14.24 10.33 -20.78
C LEU A 3 13.94 9.64 -19.43
N PHE A 4 12.67 9.50 -19.08
CA PHE A 4 12.21 8.94 -17.81
C PHE A 4 11.65 7.52 -17.93
N ALA A 5 11.70 6.91 -19.12
CA ALA A 5 11.18 5.56 -19.33
C ALA A 5 11.87 4.54 -18.43
N GLY A 6 13.21 4.62 -18.28
CA GLY A 6 13.96 3.73 -17.39
C GLY A 6 13.63 3.92 -15.91
N ALA A 7 13.46 5.16 -15.46
CA ALA A 7 13.06 5.47 -14.09
C ALA A 7 11.64 4.98 -13.77
N LYS A 8 10.70 5.12 -14.73
CA LYS A 8 9.34 4.58 -14.61
C LYS A 8 9.33 3.06 -14.49
N THR A 9 10.15 2.35 -15.27
CA THR A 9 10.25 0.89 -15.18
C THR A 9 10.74 0.44 -13.81
N VAL A 10 11.78 1.08 -13.28
CA VAL A 10 12.31 0.77 -11.94
C VAL A 10 11.26 1.03 -10.86
N ILE A 11 10.52 2.14 -10.93
CA ILE A 11 9.44 2.44 -9.98
C ILE A 11 8.33 1.38 -10.08
N LYS A 12 7.98 0.95 -11.29
CA LYS A 12 7.00 -0.12 -11.53
C LYS A 12 7.39 -1.42 -10.83
N GLU A 13 8.55 -1.95 -11.17
CA GLU A 13 9.04 -3.23 -10.65
C GLU A 13 9.16 -3.24 -9.11
N ASN A 14 9.43 -2.09 -8.51
CA ASN A 14 9.56 -1.95 -7.07
C ASN A 14 8.26 -1.61 -6.34
N THR A 15 7.18 -1.24 -7.04
CA THR A 15 5.90 -0.84 -6.41
C THR A 15 4.73 -1.74 -6.83
N ASP A 16 4.94 -2.66 -7.78
CA ASP A 16 3.95 -3.67 -8.17
C ASP A 16 3.46 -4.51 -6.99
N GLY A 17 2.27 -5.09 -7.10
CA GLY A 17 1.60 -5.81 -5.99
C GLY A 17 2.35 -7.03 -5.44
N SER A 18 3.38 -7.52 -6.14
CA SER A 18 4.28 -8.59 -5.68
C SER A 18 5.65 -8.10 -5.21
N SER A 19 5.88 -6.78 -5.22
CA SER A 19 7.15 -6.18 -4.84
C SER A 19 7.37 -6.22 -3.33
N GLY A 20 8.64 -6.29 -2.92
CA GLY A 20 9.01 -6.22 -1.51
C GLY A 20 8.56 -4.92 -0.84
N LEU A 21 8.46 -3.81 -1.60
CA LEU A 21 7.93 -2.55 -1.09
C LEU A 21 6.44 -2.65 -0.79
N TYR A 22 5.64 -3.20 -1.70
CA TYR A 22 4.20 -3.38 -1.49
C TYR A 22 3.95 -4.28 -0.26
N GLN A 23 4.72 -5.35 -0.10
CA GLN A 23 4.66 -6.21 1.07
C GLN A 23 5.06 -5.47 2.35
N ALA A 24 6.15 -4.72 2.35
CA ALA A 24 6.59 -3.92 3.50
C ALA A 24 5.55 -2.87 3.91
N MET A 25 4.95 -2.19 2.93
CA MET A 25 3.92 -1.19 3.15
C MET A 25 2.64 -1.81 3.71
N THR A 26 2.26 -3.00 3.21
CA THR A 26 1.13 -3.77 3.73
C THR A 26 1.36 -4.18 5.18
N VAL A 27 2.53 -4.73 5.50
CA VAL A 27 2.90 -5.15 6.87
C VAL A 27 2.96 -3.95 7.82
N ALA A 28 3.52 -2.83 7.38
CA ALA A 28 3.55 -1.60 8.17
C ALA A 28 2.14 -1.07 8.45
N GLY A 29 1.26 -1.06 7.45
CA GLY A 29 -0.15 -0.68 7.60
C GLY A 29 -0.91 -1.61 8.55
N LEU A 30 -0.65 -2.93 8.48
CA LEU A 30 -1.22 -3.93 9.38
C LEU A 30 -0.75 -3.72 10.82
N GLY A 31 0.54 -3.42 11.01
CA GLY A 31 1.12 -3.10 12.31
C GLY A 31 0.51 -1.83 12.91
N ALA A 32 0.38 -0.77 12.12
CA ALA A 32 -0.27 0.47 12.55
C ALA A 32 -1.74 0.26 12.92
N ALA A 33 -2.47 -0.55 12.14
CA ALA A 33 -3.86 -0.91 12.44
C ALA A 33 -3.97 -1.76 13.71
N ALA A 34 -3.07 -2.72 13.93
CA ALA A 34 -3.05 -3.53 15.15
C ALA A 34 -2.76 -2.67 16.39
N VAL A 35 -1.78 -1.77 16.32
CA VAL A 35 -1.48 -0.82 17.41
C VAL A 35 -2.65 0.12 17.65
N GLY A 36 -3.23 0.69 16.59
CA GLY A 36 -4.40 1.57 16.68
C GLY A 36 -5.61 0.88 17.28
N GLY A 37 -5.91 -0.35 16.84
CA GLY A 37 -7.01 -1.17 17.37
C GLY A 37 -6.83 -1.53 18.84
N TYR A 38 -5.59 -1.84 19.24
CA TYR A 38 -5.25 -2.09 20.65
C TYR A 38 -5.41 -0.84 21.52
N MET A 39 -4.86 0.31 21.10
CA MET A 39 -4.90 1.55 21.88
C MET A 39 -6.31 2.14 21.97
N THR A 40 -7.05 2.16 20.86
CA THR A 40 -8.39 2.77 20.79
C THR A 40 -9.49 1.81 21.22
N LYS A 41 -9.18 0.52 21.37
CA LYS A 41 -10.15 -0.59 21.54
C LYS A 41 -11.20 -0.67 20.43
N ASN A 42 -11.02 0.05 19.32
CA ASN A 42 -11.92 0.06 18.18
C ASN A 42 -11.37 -0.81 17.05
N TRP A 43 -11.57 -2.13 17.18
CA TRP A 43 -11.11 -3.10 16.20
C TRP A 43 -11.83 -3.00 14.86
N VAL A 44 -13.10 -2.60 14.86
CA VAL A 44 -13.87 -2.41 13.62
C VAL A 44 -13.29 -1.25 12.80
N GLY A 45 -12.97 -0.13 13.46
CA GLY A 45 -12.31 1.01 12.82
C GLY A 45 -10.90 0.68 12.34
N ALA A 46 -10.13 -0.10 13.11
CA ALA A 46 -8.78 -0.51 12.74
C ALA A 46 -8.77 -1.43 11.51
N ILE A 47 -9.59 -2.49 11.51
CA ILE A 47 -9.71 -3.42 10.38
C ILE A 47 -10.30 -2.70 9.17
N GLY A 48 -11.39 -1.95 9.36
CA GLY A 48 -12.03 -1.18 8.30
C GLY A 48 -11.10 -0.14 7.68
N GLY A 49 -10.32 0.57 8.49
CA GLY A 49 -9.33 1.53 8.03
C GLY A 49 -8.19 0.87 7.24
N PHE A 50 -7.70 -0.28 7.70
CA PHE A 50 -6.71 -1.05 6.96
C PHE A 50 -7.25 -1.56 5.62
N SER A 51 -8.43 -2.19 5.61
CA SER A 51 -9.06 -2.69 4.40
C SER A 51 -9.37 -1.57 3.40
N ALA A 52 -9.90 -0.44 3.87
CA ALA A 52 -10.13 0.74 3.02
C ALA A 52 -8.81 1.31 2.47
N GLY A 53 -7.75 1.34 3.28
CA GLY A 53 -6.40 1.71 2.85
C GLY A 53 -5.87 0.80 1.74
N MET A 54 -6.00 -0.51 1.89
CA MET A 54 -5.58 -1.48 0.86
C MET A 54 -6.36 -1.32 -0.45
N ILE A 55 -7.68 -1.10 -0.37
CA ILE A 55 -8.52 -0.83 -1.56
C ILE A 55 -8.09 0.46 -2.23
N PHE A 56 -7.84 1.52 -1.45
CA PHE A 56 -7.36 2.80 -1.97
C PHE A 56 -5.99 2.65 -2.64
N THR A 57 -5.05 1.94 -2.03
CA THR A 57 -3.73 1.69 -2.61
C THR A 57 -3.82 0.90 -3.92
N ASN A 58 -4.66 -0.14 -3.98
CA ASN A 58 -4.87 -0.90 -5.22
C ASN A 58 -5.50 -0.04 -6.32
N PHE A 59 -6.47 0.81 -5.97
CA PHE A 59 -7.05 1.76 -6.91
C PHE A 59 -6.03 2.80 -7.39
N ALA A 60 -5.23 3.35 -6.46
CA ALA A 60 -4.19 4.33 -6.76
C ALA A 60 -3.15 3.73 -7.71
N MET A 61 -2.66 2.51 -7.47
CA MET A 61 -1.73 1.80 -8.35
C MET A 61 -2.31 1.62 -9.77
N SER A 62 -3.56 1.20 -9.87
CA SER A 62 -4.25 1.09 -11.17
C SER A 62 -4.33 2.43 -11.92
N MET A 63 -4.53 3.56 -11.23
CA MET A 63 -4.58 4.89 -11.86
C MET A 63 -3.22 5.37 -12.38
N ILE A 64 -2.13 5.03 -11.71
CA ILE A 64 -0.75 5.35 -12.16
C ILE A 64 -0.22 4.33 -13.18
N GLY A 65 -1.07 3.39 -13.59
CA GLY A 65 -0.77 2.38 -14.59
C GLY A 65 0.28 1.38 -14.13
N LEU A 66 0.43 1.20 -12.82
CA LEU A 66 1.10 0.05 -12.20
C LEU A 66 0.16 -1.16 -12.26
#